data_AF-A0A4Q4TJS8-F1
#
_entry.id   AF-A0A4Q4TJS8-F1
#
_cell.length_a   1.000
_cell.length_b   1.000
_cell.length_c   1.000
_cell.angle_alpha   90.00
_cell.angle_beta   90.00
_cell.angle_gamma   90.00
#
_symmetry.space_group_name_H-M   'P 1'
#
loop_
_entity.id
_entity.type
_entity.pdbx_description
1 polymer ?
#
loop_
_entity_poly.entity_id
_entity_poly.type
_entity_poly.pdbx_seq_one_letter_code
_entity_poly.pdbx_strand_id
1 'polypeptide(L)'
;MRATAADIAPGFLLPGLALGHGLVSAPPSRSAGAATARACGQRIADEIRGDPTSHGLRFEPDNAATDVQTYRPGQEVDVKVRLTIPHAGRANVSVVDTAADAVVGNGGAPLMSWPSGYADERQFYSGQTPRDQTDYHHHPGGPGRPGVPQ
;
A
#
# COMPACT_ATOMS: atom_id res chain seq x y z
N MET A 1 -22.02 1.12 -42.12
CA MET A 1 -21.26 2.13 -41.35
C MET A 1 -19.85 1.60 -41.18
N ARG A 2 -18.84 2.31 -41.72
CA ARG A 2 -17.43 1.90 -41.65
C ARG A 2 -16.84 2.44 -40.35
N ALA A 3 -16.55 1.57 -39.39
CA ALA A 3 -15.75 1.94 -38.23
C ALA A 3 -14.29 1.99 -38.65
N THR A 4 -13.68 3.16 -38.61
CA THR A 4 -12.25 3.39 -38.87
C THR A 4 -11.45 2.90 -37.68
N ALA A 5 -10.51 1.99 -37.93
CA ALA A 5 -9.57 1.45 -36.95
C ALA A 5 -8.49 2.50 -36.63
N ALA A 6 -8.81 3.47 -35.78
CA ALA A 6 -7.83 4.44 -35.29
C ALA A 6 -8.32 5.04 -33.97
N ASP A 7 -8.46 4.23 -32.91
CA ASP A 7 -8.66 4.76 -31.53
C ASP A 7 -8.43 3.66 -30.46
N ILE A 8 -7.41 2.81 -30.64
CA ILE A 8 -6.89 1.98 -29.55
C ILE A 8 -5.43 2.34 -29.39
N ALA A 9 -5.16 3.49 -28.78
CA ALA A 9 -3.89 3.71 -28.12
C ALA A 9 -4.00 3.02 -26.75
N PRO A 10 -3.35 1.86 -26.53
CA PRO A 10 -3.24 1.35 -25.18
C PRO A 10 -2.31 2.32 -24.47
N GLY A 11 -2.87 3.15 -23.59
CA GLY A 11 -2.10 3.85 -22.59
C GLY A 11 -1.38 2.80 -21.76
N PHE A 12 -0.14 2.49 -22.15
CA PHE A 12 0.73 1.58 -21.44
C PHE A 12 1.06 2.26 -20.11
N LEU A 13 0.22 2.01 -19.10
CA LEU A 13 0.63 2.21 -17.71
C LEU A 13 1.84 1.28 -17.53
N LEU A 14 3.04 1.88 -17.58
CA LEU A 14 4.24 1.22 -17.12
C LEU A 14 3.93 0.75 -15.68
N PRO A 15 4.00 -0.56 -15.40
CA PRO A 15 3.89 -1.01 -14.02
C PRO A 15 4.97 -0.28 -13.23
N GLY A 16 4.55 0.47 -12.22
CA GLY A 16 5.47 1.12 -11.31
C GLY A 16 6.43 0.05 -10.80
N LEU A 17 7.73 0.22 -11.06
CA LEU A 17 8.73 -0.67 -10.52
C LEU A 17 8.60 -0.61 -8.99
N ALA A 18 8.40 -1.76 -8.36
CA ALA A 18 8.43 -1.87 -6.91
C ALA A 18 9.91 -1.75 -6.47
N LEU A 19 10.34 -0.53 -6.18
CA LEU A 19 11.64 -0.27 -5.59
C LEU A 19 11.46 -0.17 -4.07
N GLY A 20 11.27 -1.27 -3.35
CA GLY A 20 11.22 -1.17 -1.88
C GLY A 20 10.87 -2.46 -1.20
N HIS A 21 11.47 -2.70 -0.04
CA HIS A 21 11.04 -3.77 0.86
C HIS A 21 10.42 -3.12 2.09
N GLY A 22 9.14 -3.39 2.30
CA GLY A 22 8.42 -2.84 3.43
C GLY A 22 7.04 -3.44 3.62
N LEU A 23 6.47 -3.19 4.79
CA LEU A 23 5.20 -3.79 5.23
C LEU A 23 4.41 -2.77 6.05
N VAL A 24 3.11 -2.66 5.77
CA VAL A 24 2.18 -1.97 6.68
C VAL A 24 1.98 -2.87 7.90
N SER A 25 2.57 -2.47 9.02
CA SER A 25 2.57 -3.24 10.28
C SER A 25 1.42 -2.85 11.21
N ALA A 26 0.87 -1.65 11.04
CA ALA A 26 -0.35 -1.20 11.69
C ALA A 26 -1.18 -0.38 10.68
N PRO A 27 -2.50 -0.62 10.55
CA PRO A 27 -3.15 -1.87 10.97
C PRO A 27 -2.48 -3.10 10.32
N PRO A 28 -2.63 -4.31 10.88
CA PRO A 28 -2.04 -5.51 10.30
C PRO A 28 -2.39 -5.67 8.82
N SER A 29 -1.38 -5.76 7.97
CA SER A 29 -1.57 -6.12 6.56
C SER A 29 -1.93 -7.60 6.43
N ARG A 30 -2.66 -7.95 5.37
CA ARG A 30 -2.93 -9.34 5.01
C ARG A 30 -1.64 -10.12 4.80
N SER A 31 -1.64 -11.41 5.15
CA SER A 31 -0.52 -12.31 4.90
C SER A 31 -0.83 -13.28 3.76
N ALA A 32 0.16 -14.10 3.37
CA ALA A 32 -0.06 -15.17 2.42
C ALA A 32 -0.72 -16.38 3.09
N GLY A 33 -1.74 -16.94 2.43
CA GLY A 33 -2.49 -18.07 2.99
C GLY A 33 -3.02 -19.02 1.92
N ALA A 34 -4.15 -19.66 2.22
CA ALA A 34 -4.67 -20.75 1.39
C ALA A 34 -4.94 -20.34 -0.06
N ALA A 35 -5.36 -19.09 -0.32
CA ALA A 35 -5.55 -18.62 -1.69
C ALA A 35 -4.20 -18.40 -2.40
N THR A 36 -3.18 -17.86 -1.72
CA THR A 36 -1.81 -17.77 -2.25
C THR A 36 -1.29 -19.13 -2.63
N ALA A 37 -1.43 -20.11 -1.75
CA ALA A 37 -0.92 -21.44 -1.98
C ALA A 37 -1.64 -22.18 -3.11
N ARG A 38 -2.94 -21.92 -3.31
CA ARG A 38 -3.70 -22.46 -4.44
C ARG A 38 -3.29 -21.83 -5.77
N ALA A 39 -3.01 -20.53 -5.79
CA ALA A 39 -2.63 -19.81 -7.01
C ALA A 39 -1.16 -20.01 -7.39
N CYS A 40 -0.27 -20.01 -6.40
CA CYS A 40 1.19 -19.93 -6.59
C CYS A 40 1.96 -21.14 -6.03
N GLY A 41 1.29 -22.08 -5.36
CA GLY A 41 1.93 -23.24 -4.71
C GLY A 41 2.35 -22.98 -3.26
N GLN A 42 2.45 -24.05 -2.47
CA GLN A 42 2.77 -23.98 -1.03
C GLN A 42 4.15 -23.37 -0.77
N ARG A 43 5.17 -23.75 -1.55
CA ARG A 43 6.52 -23.20 -1.40
C ARG A 43 6.55 -21.68 -1.50
N ILE A 44 5.79 -21.10 -2.44
CA ILE A 44 5.72 -19.64 -2.60
C ILE A 44 5.00 -19.01 -1.41
N ALA A 45 3.91 -19.60 -0.93
CA ALA A 45 3.24 -19.13 0.28
C ALA A 45 4.16 -19.18 1.52
N ASP A 46 5.04 -20.19 1.61
CA ASP A 46 6.02 -20.32 2.69
C ASP A 46 7.12 -19.25 2.60
N GLU A 47 7.65 -19.01 1.39
CA GLU A 47 8.66 -17.97 1.14
C GLU A 47 8.10 -16.56 1.48
N ILE A 48 6.86 -16.26 1.08
CA ILE A 48 6.20 -14.98 1.42
C ILE A 48 6.02 -14.81 2.93
N ARG A 49 5.62 -15.88 3.63
CA ARG A 49 5.47 -15.84 5.09
C ARG A 49 6.82 -15.71 5.80
N GLY A 50 7.88 -16.28 5.23
CA GLY A 50 9.24 -16.16 5.72
C GLY A 50 9.81 -14.75 5.58
N ASP A 51 9.45 -14.04 4.51
CA ASP A 51 9.86 -12.65 4.26
C ASP A 51 8.69 -11.77 3.77
N PRO A 52 7.86 -11.27 4.70
CA PRO A 52 6.70 -10.47 4.35
C PRO A 52 7.06 -9.07 3.84
N THR A 53 8.31 -8.62 4.01
CA THR A 53 8.74 -7.28 3.55
C THR A 53 9.20 -7.26 2.10
N SER A 54 9.67 -8.40 1.59
CA SER A 54 10.14 -8.56 0.20
C SER A 54 9.04 -8.96 -0.77
N HIS A 55 8.04 -9.69 -0.28
CA HIS A 55 7.07 -10.37 -1.12
C HIS A 55 5.65 -9.88 -0.92
N GLY A 56 5.45 -8.57 -0.74
CA GLY A 56 4.16 -7.94 -0.44
C GLY A 56 3.02 -8.43 -1.33
N LEU A 57 2.34 -9.49 -0.90
CA LEU A 57 1.35 -10.21 -1.69
C LEU A 57 0.09 -10.41 -0.84
N ARG A 58 -1.06 -10.10 -1.45
CA ARG A 58 -2.39 -10.35 -0.91
C ARG A 58 -2.91 -11.67 -1.47
N PHE A 59 -2.97 -12.78 -0.73
CA PHE A 59 -3.93 -13.87 -1.04
C PHE A 59 -4.23 -14.77 0.20
N GLU A 60 -4.60 -14.19 1.33
CA GLU A 60 -5.50 -14.89 2.28
C GLU A 60 -6.96 -14.76 1.82
N PRO A 61 -7.91 -15.56 2.32
CA PRO A 61 -9.33 -15.26 2.09
C PRO A 61 -9.57 -13.82 2.57
N ASP A 62 -10.24 -13.00 1.75
CA ASP A 62 -10.38 -11.55 1.94
C ASP A 62 -10.95 -11.11 3.31
N ASN A 63 -11.45 -12.06 4.12
CA ASN A 63 -12.23 -11.84 5.32
C ASN A 63 -11.83 -12.76 6.49
N ALA A 64 -10.55 -13.15 6.64
CA ALA A 64 -10.12 -13.69 7.94
C ALA A 64 -10.45 -12.62 8.99
N ALA A 65 -11.45 -12.88 9.84
CA ALA A 65 -12.03 -11.87 10.72
C ALA A 65 -11.01 -11.20 11.66
N THR A 66 -9.86 -11.84 11.85
CA THR A 66 -8.71 -11.34 12.62
C THR A 66 -7.97 -10.18 11.95
N ASP A 67 -8.00 -10.07 10.62
CA ASP A 67 -7.22 -9.07 9.87
C ASP A 67 -8.10 -7.95 9.30
N VAL A 68 -9.43 -8.10 9.38
CA VAL A 68 -10.38 -7.07 8.99
C VAL A 68 -10.52 -6.04 10.10
N GLN A 69 -10.19 -4.80 9.77
CA GLN A 69 -10.34 -3.68 10.69
C GLN A 69 -11.68 -2.98 10.45
N THR A 70 -12.37 -2.61 11.54
CA THR A 70 -13.59 -1.81 11.48
C THR A 70 -13.30 -0.40 11.97
N TYR A 71 -13.64 0.58 11.14
CA TYR A 71 -13.47 1.99 11.45
C TYR A 71 -14.79 2.74 11.37
N ARG A 72 -14.91 3.82 12.13
CA ARG A 72 -16.01 4.78 12.01
C ARG A 72 -15.61 5.91 11.06
N PRO A 73 -16.55 6.52 10.32
CA PRO A 73 -16.28 7.76 9.60
C PRO A 73 -15.66 8.82 10.52
N GLY A 74 -14.58 9.47 10.06
CA GLY A 74 -13.82 10.44 10.85
C GLY A 74 -12.95 9.86 11.98
N GLN A 75 -12.85 8.53 12.11
CA GLN A 75 -11.94 7.91 13.07
C GLN A 75 -10.49 8.08 12.61
N GLU A 76 -9.65 8.64 13.47
CA GLU A 76 -8.21 8.66 13.23
C GLU A 76 -7.63 7.24 13.30
N VAL A 77 -6.83 6.88 12.30
CA VAL A 77 -6.22 5.56 12.15
C VAL A 77 -4.71 5.72 12.14
N ASP A 78 -4.05 5.04 13.07
CA ASP A 78 -2.59 4.95 13.12
C ASP A 78 -2.11 3.99 12.03
N VAL A 79 -1.22 4.50 11.18
CA VAL A 79 -0.60 3.69 10.14
C VAL A 79 0.91 3.67 10.33
N LYS A 80 1.47 2.44 10.43
CA LYS A 80 2.90 2.21 10.60
C LYS A 80 3.46 1.36 9.47
N VAL A 81 4.46 1.87 8.78
CA VAL A 81 5.19 1.17 7.73
C VAL A 81 6.57 0.78 8.25
N ARG A 82 6.85 -0.52 8.25
CA ARG A 82 8.20 -1.05 8.45
C ARG A 82 8.91 -1.05 7.11
N LEU A 83 9.92 -0.21 6.94
CA LEU A 83 10.83 -0.23 5.80
C LEU A 83 12.09 -1.02 6.17
N THR A 84 12.42 -2.05 5.39
CA THR A 84 13.62 -2.89 5.58
C THR A 84 14.70 -2.52 4.59
N ILE A 85 14.33 -2.35 3.32
CA ILE A 85 15.23 -1.90 2.25
C ILE A 85 14.57 -0.69 1.59
N PRO A 86 15.00 0.54 1.95
CA PRO A 86 14.47 1.76 1.38
C PRO A 86 14.93 1.91 -0.07
N HIS A 87 14.07 2.48 -0.93
CA HIS A 87 14.55 3.09 -2.16
C HIS A 87 13.81 4.37 -2.47
N ALA A 88 14.58 5.38 -2.89
CA ALA A 88 14.03 6.66 -3.28
C ALA A 88 12.98 6.49 -4.38
N GLY A 89 11.75 6.91 -4.08
CA GLY A 89 10.64 6.71 -4.98
C GLY A 89 9.46 7.62 -4.66
N ARG A 90 8.28 7.14 -5.01
CA ARG A 90 6.98 7.77 -4.74
C ARG A 90 6.13 6.74 -3.99
N ALA A 91 5.19 7.23 -3.18
CA ALA A 91 4.23 6.36 -2.50
C ALA A 91 2.90 7.10 -2.32
N ASN A 92 1.82 6.34 -2.14
CA ASN A 92 0.51 6.87 -1.77
C ASN A 92 -0.24 5.91 -0.86
N VAL A 93 -1.18 6.47 -0.11
CA VAL A 93 -2.16 5.74 0.69
C VAL A 93 -3.53 6.00 0.07
N SER A 94 -4.31 4.95 -0.13
CA SER A 94 -5.64 5.06 -0.73
C SER A 94 -6.58 4.03 -0.13
N VAL A 95 -7.84 4.42 0.02
CA VAL A 95 -8.93 3.48 0.27
C VAL A 95 -9.57 3.19 -1.07
N VAL A 96 -9.81 1.92 -1.36
CA VAL A 96 -10.43 1.47 -2.61
C VAL A 96 -11.74 0.79 -2.26
N ASP A 97 -12.83 1.21 -2.90
CA ASP A 97 -14.07 0.44 -2.95
C ASP A 97 -13.86 -0.66 -3.96
N THR A 98 -13.70 -1.89 -3.48
CA THR A 98 -13.41 -3.05 -4.33
C THR A 98 -14.61 -3.50 -5.15
N ALA A 99 -15.84 -3.10 -4.80
CA ALA A 99 -17.02 -3.40 -5.60
C ALA A 99 -17.14 -2.44 -6.80
N ALA A 100 -16.78 -1.17 -6.60
CA ALA A 100 -16.76 -0.15 -7.64
C ALA A 100 -15.44 -0.10 -8.43
N ASP A 101 -14.40 -0.78 -7.96
CA ASP A 101 -13.01 -0.69 -8.45
C ASP A 101 -12.50 0.77 -8.54
N ALA A 102 -12.78 1.54 -7.49
CA ALA A 102 -12.55 2.98 -7.46
C ALA A 102 -11.92 3.45 -6.14
N VAL A 103 -11.04 4.46 -6.22
CA VAL A 103 -10.48 5.10 -5.03
C VAL A 103 -11.56 5.94 -4.34
N VAL A 104 -11.76 5.66 -3.05
CA VAL A 104 -12.64 6.42 -2.15
C VAL A 104 -11.81 7.54 -1.53
N GLY A 105 -11.92 8.72 -2.12
CA GLY A 105 -11.28 9.95 -1.68
C GLY A 105 -11.98 11.16 -2.31
N ASN A 106 -11.60 12.38 -1.92
CA ASN A 106 -12.20 13.59 -2.48
C ASN A 106 -11.93 13.66 -4.00
N GLY A 107 -12.94 13.34 -4.81
CA GLY A 107 -12.82 13.23 -6.26
C GLY A 107 -11.90 12.10 -6.75
N GLY A 108 -11.71 11.03 -5.95
CA GLY A 108 -10.85 9.90 -6.32
C GLY A 108 -9.36 10.08 -6.02
N ALA A 109 -8.99 11.12 -5.26
CA ALA A 109 -7.62 11.36 -4.84
C ALA A 109 -7.17 10.39 -3.74
N PRO A 110 -5.86 10.05 -3.66
CA PRO A 110 -5.30 9.31 -2.54
C PRO A 110 -5.43 10.12 -1.23
N LEU A 111 -5.51 9.39 -0.12
CA LEU A 111 -5.54 9.96 1.23
C LEU A 111 -4.23 10.68 1.59
N MET A 112 -3.12 10.19 1.05
CA MET A 112 -1.78 10.73 1.25
C MET A 112 -0.93 10.38 0.03
N SER A 113 -0.07 11.30 -0.37
CA SER A 113 0.84 11.09 -1.50
C SER A 113 2.19 11.73 -1.19
N TRP A 114 3.24 10.93 -1.31
CA TRP A 114 4.61 11.40 -1.32
C TRP A 114 5.10 11.45 -2.76
N PRO A 115 5.55 12.62 -3.24
CA PRO A 115 6.21 12.74 -4.53
C PRO A 115 7.59 12.07 -4.46
N SER A 116 8.44 12.34 -5.45
CA SER A 116 9.81 11.82 -5.48
C SER A 116 10.55 12.13 -4.17
N GLY A 117 11.21 11.13 -3.58
CA GLY A 117 11.95 11.26 -2.31
C GLY A 117 11.32 10.49 -1.14
N TYR A 118 10.25 9.73 -1.37
CA TYR A 118 9.81 8.73 -0.40
C TYR A 118 10.86 7.64 -0.25
N ALA A 119 11.10 7.18 0.99
CA ALA A 119 12.08 6.15 1.34
C ALA A 119 13.48 6.42 0.77
N ASP A 120 13.93 7.68 0.80
CA ASP A 120 15.29 8.03 0.39
C ASP A 120 16.33 7.31 1.26
N GLU A 121 17.24 6.58 0.62
CA GLU A 121 18.22 5.74 1.30
C GLU A 121 19.18 6.56 2.16
N ARG A 122 19.54 7.77 1.72
CA ARG A 122 20.48 8.62 2.46
C ARG A 122 19.84 9.09 3.76
N GLN A 123 18.59 9.53 3.70
CA GLN A 123 17.81 9.93 4.87
C GLN A 123 17.55 8.74 5.78
N PHE A 124 17.26 7.56 5.22
CA PHE A 124 17.03 6.35 6.00
C PHE A 124 18.26 5.91 6.78
N TYR A 125 19.39 5.76 6.11
CA TYR A 125 20.62 5.31 6.77
C TYR A 125 21.25 6.39 7.65
N SER A 126 20.90 7.67 7.48
CA SER A 126 21.32 8.75 8.38
C SER A 126 20.38 8.94 9.59
N GLY A 127 19.26 8.22 9.66
CA GLY A 127 18.24 8.39 10.71
C GLY A 127 17.41 9.68 10.58
N GLN A 128 17.36 10.25 9.37
CA GLN A 128 16.67 11.49 9.04
C GLN A 128 15.41 11.27 8.18
N THR A 129 14.93 10.02 8.04
CA THR A 129 13.67 9.74 7.35
C THR A 129 12.54 10.58 7.93
N PRO A 130 11.81 11.35 7.10
CA PRO A 130 10.62 12.06 7.55
C PRO A 130 9.65 11.08 8.21
N ARG A 131 9.21 11.41 9.43
CA ARG A 131 8.43 10.50 10.27
C ARG A 131 7.15 10.01 9.58
N ASP A 132 6.51 10.89 8.82
CA ASP A 132 5.29 10.57 8.08
C ASP A 132 5.50 9.48 7.02
N GLN A 133 6.73 9.15 6.62
CA GLN A 133 6.98 8.03 5.70
C GLN A 133 6.82 6.65 6.34
N THR A 134 6.90 6.55 7.67
CA THR A 134 6.84 5.29 8.42
C THR A 134 5.81 5.30 9.56
N ASP A 135 5.37 6.46 10.02
CA ASP A 135 4.45 6.63 11.15
C ASP A 135 3.59 7.89 10.97
N TYR A 136 2.32 7.69 10.62
CA TYR A 136 1.37 8.77 10.36
C TYR A 136 -0.03 8.44 10.86
N HIS A 137 -0.78 9.49 11.16
CA HIS A 137 -2.18 9.40 11.54
C HIS A 137 -3.06 9.82 10.36
N HIS A 138 -4.00 8.96 9.98
CA HIS A 138 -4.94 9.28 8.92
C HIS A 138 -6.32 9.61 9.49
N HIS A 139 -6.89 10.75 9.09
CA HIS A 139 -8.28 11.11 9.35
C HIS A 139 -9.11 10.96 8.06
N PRO A 140 -10.13 10.07 8.02
CA PRO A 140 -11.00 9.92 6.86
C PRO A 140 -11.69 11.25 6.54
N GLY A 141 -11.31 11.88 5.42
CA GLY A 141 -11.84 13.17 4.96
C GLY A 141 -10.91 14.38 5.14
N GLY A 142 -9.69 14.19 5.68
CA GLY A 142 -8.66 15.24 5.77
C GLY A 142 -7.27 14.73 5.34
N PRO A 143 -6.31 15.63 5.08
CA PRO A 143 -4.93 15.22 4.85
C PRO A 143 -4.39 14.51 6.09
N GLY A 144 -3.72 13.37 5.92
CA GLY A 144 -3.04 12.69 7.01
C GLY A 144 -1.99 13.61 7.65
N ARG A 145 -1.79 13.47 8.97
CA ARG A 145 -0.84 14.31 9.73
C ARG A 145 0.30 13.42 10.24
N PRO A 146 1.53 13.96 10.35
CA PRO A 146 2.64 13.22 10.95
C PRO A 146 2.28 12.77 12.37
N GLY A 147 2.80 11.61 12.77
CA GLY A 147 2.69 11.13 14.15
C GLY A 147 3.20 12.15 15.17
N VAL A 148 2.40 12.53 16.18
CA VAL A 148 2.89 13.37 17.28
C VAL A 148 3.66 12.47 18.27
N PRO A 149 4.82 12.88 18.82
CA PRO A 149 5.44 12.13 19.92
C PRO A 149 4.50 12.12 21.13
N GLN A 150 4.26 10.96 21.73
CA GLN A 150 3.75 10.88 23.10
C GLN A 150 4.88 11.14 24.09
#